data_AF-A0A7X4HWF2-F1
#
_entry.id   AF-A0A7X4HWF2-F1
#
_cell.length_a   1.000
_cell.length_b   1.000
_cell.length_c   1.000
_cell.angle_alpha   90.00
_cell.angle_beta   90.00
_cell.angle_gamma   90.00
#
_symmetry.space_group_name_H-M   'P 1'
#
loop_
_entity.id
_entity.type
_entity.pdbx_description
1 polymer ?
#
loop_
_entity_poly.entity_id
_entity_poly.type
_entity_poly.pdbx_seq_one_letter_code
_entity_poly.pdbx_strand_id
1 'polypeptide(L)' 'MKQHRLTISLEADDYRRLCVLARTEDRSLSWLVGRALRAFLDEHAVPEQLVMPDRPEPTGPKP' A
#
# COMPACT_ATOMS: atom_id res chain seq x y z
N MET A 1 7.68 -14.93 -1.68
CA MET A 1 6.65 -13.89 -1.48
C MET A 1 7.22 -12.56 -1.98
N LYS A 2 6.54 -11.84 -2.87
CA LYS A 2 6.99 -10.49 -3.29
C LYS A 2 6.74 -9.53 -2.13
N GLN A 3 7.79 -8.90 -1.61
CA GLN A 3 7.67 -7.84 -0.62
C GLN A 3 7.50 -6.51 -1.35
N HIS A 4 6.40 -5.82 -1.08
CA HIS A 4 6.15 -4.49 -1.59
C HIS A 4 6.48 -3.47 -0.50
N ARG A 5 7.29 -2.47 -0.84
CA ARG A 5 7.60 -1.34 0.05
C ARG A 5 6.62 -0.21 -0.25
N LEU A 6 5.89 0.23 0.77
CA LEU A 6 5.03 1.41 0.72
C LEU A 6 5.68 2.51 1.55
N THR A 7 5.79 3.71 0.96
CA THR A 7 6.21 4.92 1.67
C THR A 7 5.01 5.85 1.71
N ILE A 8 4.68 6.38 2.90
CA ILE A 8 3.53 7.26 3.11
C ILE A 8 4.05 8.55 3.74
N SER A 9 3.71 9.69 3.14
CA SER A 9 3.94 10.99 3.74
C SER A 9 2.74 11.35 4.61
N LEU A 10 2.99 11.74 5.85
CA LEU A 10 1.99 12.12 6.82
C LEU A 10 2.39 13.44 7.46
N GLU A 11 1.40 14.24 7.82
CA GLU A 11 1.61 15.38 8.70
C GLU A 11 2.10 14.91 10.07
N ALA A 12 2.87 15.76 10.75
CA ALA A 12 3.53 15.39 12.00
C ALA A 12 2.52 14.96 13.09
N ASP A 13 1.38 15.64 13.17
CA ASP A 13 0.32 15.32 14.14
C ASP A 13 -0.40 14.01 13.82
N ASP A 14 -0.65 13.72 12.54
CA ASP A 14 -1.28 12.45 12.14
C ASP A 14 -0.34 11.27 12.37
N TYR A 15 0.95 11.44 12.08
CA TYR A 15 1.96 10.44 12.42
C TYR A 15 1.99 10.15 13.94
N ARG A 16 1.93 11.19 14.79
CA ARG A 16 1.89 11.03 16.25
C ARG A 16 0.63 10.28 16.69
N ARG A 17 -0.54 10.64 16.16
CA ARG A 17 -1.81 9.95 16.46
C ARG A 17 -1.75 8.47 16.10
N LEU A 18 -1.20 8.14 14.93
CA LEU A 18 -1.02 6.74 14.51
C LEU A 18 -0.03 6.00 15.42
N CYS A 19 1.04 6.65 15.87
CA CYS A 19 1.97 6.05 16.83
C CYS A 19 1.31 5.73 18.17
N VAL A 20 0.45 6.62 18.67
CA VAL A 20 -0.31 6.39 19.89
C VAL A 20 -1.27 5.22 19.69
N LEU A 21 -2.04 5.21 18.60
CA LEU A 21 -2.98 4.13 18.29
C LEU A 21 -2.27 2.77 18.19
N ALA A 22 -1.11 2.71 17.53
CA ALA A 22 -0.30 1.50 17.40
C ALA A 22 0.10 0.93 18.77
N ARG A 23 0.52 1.80 19.70
CA ARG A 23 0.87 1.42 21.07
C ARG A 23 -0.35 0.95 21.87
N THR A 24 -1.47 1.64 21.76
CA THR A 24 -2.72 1.28 22.47
C THR A 24 -3.21 -0.11 22.08
N GLU A 25 -3.04 -0.48 20.81
CA GLU A 25 -3.47 -1.78 20.27
C GLU A 25 -2.41 -2.89 20.41
N ASP A 26 -1.22 -2.59 20.95
CA ASP A 26 -0.04 -3.47 20.96
C ASP A 26 0.32 -4.03 19.56
N ARG A 27 0.30 -3.14 18.56
CA ARG A 27 0.61 -3.46 17.16
C ARG A 27 1.66 -2.51 16.59
N SER A 28 2.29 -2.92 15.50
CA SER A 28 3.20 -2.05 14.75
C SER A 28 2.41 -1.10 13.83
N LEU A 29 3.00 0.06 13.52
CA LEU A 29 2.45 0.99 12.52
C LEU A 29 2.22 0.31 11.16
N SER A 30 3.16 -0.52 10.72
CA SER A 30 3.03 -1.26 9.46
C SER A 30 1.83 -2.21 9.47
N TRP A 31 1.49 -2.79 10.62
CA TRP A 31 0.30 -3.63 10.76
C TRP A 31 -0.99 -2.80 10.65
N LEU A 32 -1.04 -1.64 11.33
CA LEU A 32 -2.21 -0.74 11.24
C LEU A 32 -2.43 -0.24 9.81
N VAL A 33 -1.37 0.22 9.15
CA VAL A 33 -1.44 0.67 7.74
C VAL A 33 -1.89 -0.48 6.84
N GLY A 34 -1.33 -1.69 7.04
CA GLY A 34 -1.73 -2.87 6.29
C GLY A 34 -3.21 -3.25 6.50
N ARG A 35 -3.72 -3.11 7.73
CA ARG A 35 -5.13 -3.36 8.05
C ARG A 35 -6.05 -2.33 7.41
N ALA A 36 -5.72 -1.04 7.51
CA ALA A 36 -6.49 0.04 6.91
C ALA A 36 -6.53 -0.09 5.37
N LEU A 37 -5.38 -0.40 4.76
CA LEU A 37 -5.31 -0.64 3.32
C LEU A 37 -6.15 -1.84 2.88
N ARG A 38 -6.13 -2.95 3.63
CA ARG A 38 -6.98 -4.11 3.35
C ARG A 38 -8.45 -3.76 3.46
N ALA A 39 -8.87 -3.12 4.55
CA ALA A 39 -10.26 -2.69 4.73
C ALA A 39 -10.73 -1.77 3.60
N PHE A 40 -9.89 -0.80 3.20
CA PHE A 40 -10.16 0.07 2.07
C PHE A 40 -10.30 -0.72 0.75
N LEU A 41 -9.40 -1.66 0.48
CA LEU A 41 -9.49 -2.49 -0.70
C LEU A 41 -10.73 -3.40 -0.65
N ASP A 42 -11.07 -3.98 0.48
CA ASP A 42 -12.23 -4.85 0.63
C ASP A 42 -13.54 -4.06 0.42
N GLU A 43 -13.59 -2.79 0.85
CA GLU A 43 -14.75 -1.90 0.72
C GLU A 43 -14.89 -1.30 -0.70
N HIS A 44 -13.77 -1.04 -1.37
CA HIS A 44 -13.73 -0.32 -2.65
C HIS A 44 -13.29 -1.16 -3.86
N ALA A 45 -12.91 -2.42 -3.68
CA ALA A 45 -12.61 -3.30 -4.79
C ALA A 45 -13.89 -3.63 -5.56
N VAL A 46 -14.13 -2.87 -6.63
CA VAL A 46 -14.97 -3.34 -7.73
C VAL A 46 -14.19 -4.48 -8.42
N PRO A 47 -14.79 -5.67 -8.67
CA PRO A 47 -14.08 -6.83 -9.22
C PRO A 47 -13.47 -6.68 -10.62
N GLU A 48 -13.56 -5.52 -11.27
CA GLU A 48 -13.08 -5.33 -12.64
C GLU A 48 -12.05 -4.19 -12.70
N GLN A 49 -10.95 -4.47 -13.42
CA GLN A 49 -9.92 -3.54 -13.88
C GLN A 49 -8.72 -3.28 -12.95
N LEU A 50 -8.04 -4.35 -12.52
CA LEU A 50 -6.58 -4.35 -12.39
C LEU A 50 -5.97 -4.94 -13.67
N VAL A 51 -6.22 -4.29 -14.81
CA VAL A 51 -5.40 -4.52 -16.00
C VAL A 51 -4.08 -3.80 -15.71
N MET A 52 -3.11 -4.55 -15.20
CA MET A 52 -1.72 -4.08 -15.25
C MET A 52 -1.41 -3.79 -16.72
N PRO A 53 -0.98 -2.57 -17.10
CA PRO A 53 -0.48 -2.37 -18.44
C PRO A 53 0.70 -3.31 -18.63
N ASP A 54 0.55 -4.22 -19.60
CA ASP A 54 1.60 -5.11 -20.04
C ASP A 54 2.81 -4.23 -20.38
N ARG A 55 3.95 -4.56 -19.78
CA ARG A 55 5.21 -3.83 -19.98
C ARG A 55 5.41 -3.67 -21.49
N PRO A 56 5.64 -2.46 -22.04
CA PRO A 56 5.94 -2.34 -23.46
C PRO A 56 7.20 -3.14 -23.75
N GLU A 57 7.09 -4.13 -24.64
CA GLU A 57 8.22 -4.89 -25.15
C GLU A 57 9.25 -3.90 -25.73
N PRO A 58 10.54 -3.99 -25.34
CA PRO A 58 11.56 -3.17 -25.96
C PRO A 58 11.78 -3.65 -27.41
N THR A 59 11.17 -2.96 -28.37
CA THR A 59 11.54 -3.04 -29.79
C THR A 59 12.88 -2.33 -30.01
N GLY A 60 13.97 -3.00 -29.63
CA GLY A 60 15.31 -2.67 -30.12
C GLY A 60 15.49 -3.23 -31.54
N PRO A 61 16.12 -2.49 -32.47
CA PRO A 61 16.37 -3.00 -33.82
C PRO A 61 17.37 -4.15 -33.75
N LYS A 62 17.03 -5.26 -34.43
CA LYS A 62 17.90 -6.41 -34.60
C LYS A 62 19.09 -6.01 -35.52
N PRO A 63 20.33 -6.41 -35.18
CA PRO A 63 21.52 -6.16 -36.02
C PRO A 63 21.49 -6.94 -37.34
#